data_AF-A0A5C3FVM7-F1
#
_entry.id   AF-A0A5C3FVM7-F1
#
_cell.length_a   1.000
_cell.length_b   1.000
_cell.length_c   1.000
_cell.angle_alpha   90.00
_cell.angle_beta   90.00
_cell.angle_gamma   90.00
#
_symmetry.space_group_name_H-M   'P 1'
#
loop_
_entity.id
_entity.type
_entity.pdbx_description
1 polymer ?
#
loop_
_entity_poly.entity_id
_entity_poly.type
_entity_poly.pdbx_seq_one_letter_code
_entity_poly.pdbx_strand_id
1 'polypeptide(L)' 'MAFFGFRAYPTPILKPMWPFFIAAGVVFYGVNKLQDMAVSTEEASKDPRNPYGKPEGA' A
#
# COMPACT_ATOMS: atom_id res chain seq x y z
N MET A 1 -5.36 30.33 -7.57
CA MET A 1 -6.82 30.33 -7.80
C MET A 1 -7.23 28.90 -8.13
N ALA A 2 -8.20 28.31 -7.41
CA ALA A 2 -8.62 26.94 -7.65
C ALA A 2 -9.22 26.81 -9.06
N PHE A 3 -8.75 25.81 -9.83
CA PHE A 3 -9.32 25.41 -11.11
C PHE A 3 -10.80 25.06 -10.88
N PHE A 4 -11.73 25.76 -11.55
CA PHE A 4 -13.20 25.71 -11.41
C PHE A 4 -13.89 26.58 -10.34
N GLY A 5 -13.21 27.51 -9.66
CA GLY A 5 -13.91 28.48 -8.78
C GLY A 5 -14.45 27.91 -7.47
N PHE A 6 -14.12 26.67 -7.12
CA PHE A 6 -14.41 26.11 -5.80
C PHE A 6 -13.57 26.81 -4.72
N ARG A 7 -14.24 27.36 -3.71
CA ARG A 7 -13.59 27.90 -2.51
C ARG A 7 -13.21 26.73 -1.60
N ALA A 8 -11.91 26.54 -1.36
CA ALA A 8 -11.45 25.63 -0.31
C ALA A 8 -11.74 26.25 1.06
N TYR A 9 -12.49 25.54 1.90
CA TYR A 9 -12.76 25.93 3.28
C TYR A 9 -11.85 25.12 4.23
N PRO A 10 -11.33 25.72 5.32
CA PRO A 10 -10.41 25.05 6.24
C PRO A 10 -11.15 24.11 7.19
N THR A 11 -11.71 23.02 6.65
CA THR A 11 -12.38 22.00 7.47
C THR A 11 -11.35 21.18 8.25
N PRO A 12 -11.60 20.87 9.53
CA PRO A 12 -10.67 20.09 10.33
C PRO A 12 -10.74 18.60 9.95
N ILE A 13 -9.91 18.18 8.99
CA ILE A 13 -9.85 16.78 8.52
C ILE A 13 -8.97 15.93 9.43
N LEU A 14 -7.78 16.42 9.78
CA LEU A 14 -6.78 15.63 10.51
C LEU A 14 -7.24 15.23 11.92
N LYS A 15 -7.91 16.13 12.64
CA LYS A 15 -8.33 15.94 14.03
C LYS A 15 -9.34 14.80 14.24
N PRO A 16 -10.37 14.60 13.41
CA PRO A 16 -11.23 13.42 13.49
C PRO A 16 -10.65 12.20 12.75
N MET A 17 -9.84 12.41 11.70
CA MET A 17 -9.42 11.29 10.84
C MET A 17 -8.11 10.60 11.24
N TRP A 18 -7.32 11.15 12.16
CA TRP A 18 -6.03 10.54 12.57
C TRP A 18 -6.08 9.06 12.96
N PRO A 19 -7.10 8.50 13.67
CA PRO A 19 -7.11 7.08 13.98
C PRO A 19 -7.23 6.21 12.73
N PHE A 20 -7.94 6.68 11.70
CA PHE A 20 -8.07 5.97 10.43
C PHE A 20 -6.77 6.00 9.63
N PHE A 21 -6.05 7.12 9.64
CA PHE A 21 -4.73 7.19 9.01
C PHE A 21 -3.73 6.26 9.68
N ILE A 22 -3.76 6.17 11.02
CA ILE A 22 -2.93 5.20 11.74
C ILE A 22 -3.33 3.77 11.38
N ALA A 23 -4.62 3.45 11.42
CA ALA A 23 -5.11 2.12 11.07
C ALA A 23 -4.70 1.74 9.63
N ALA A 24 -4.81 2.66 8.67
CA ALA A 24 -4.36 2.45 7.31
C ALA A 24 -2.84 2.16 7.25
N GLY A 25 -2.03 2.91 8.00
CA GLY A 25 -0.58 2.67 8.09
C GLY A 25 -0.25 1.28 8.66
N VAL A 26 -0.95 0.86 9.72
CA VAL A 26 -0.77 -0.46 10.34
C VAL A 26 -1.15 -1.58 9.38
N VAL A 27 -2.32 -1.47 8.75
CA VAL A 27 -2.79 -2.47 7.77
C VAL A 27 -1.85 -2.53 6.58
N PHE A 28 -1.43 -1.37 6.06
CA PHE A 28 -0.51 -1.31 4.93
C PHE A 28 0.81 -2.03 5.23
N TYR A 29 1.40 -1.78 6.40
CA TYR A 29 2.63 -2.45 6.82
C TYR A 29 2.43 -3.96 7.00
N GLY A 30 1.35 -4.36 7.68
CA GLY A 30 1.04 -5.78 7.91
C GLY A 30 0.82 -6.54 6.60
N VAL A 31 0.02 -5.98 5.69
CA VAL A 31 -0.27 -6.58 4.39
C VAL A 31 0.98 -6.62 3.51
N ASN A 32 1.85 -5.60 3.53
CA ASN A 32 3.13 -5.64 2.81
C ASN A 32 3.97 -6.84 3.25
N LYS A 33 4.13 -7.04 4.57
CA LYS A 33 4.92 -8.15 5.10
C LYS A 33 4.32 -9.51 4.77
N LEU A 34 3.00 -9.63 4.81
CA LEU A 34 2.32 -10.86 4.41
C LEU A 34 2.47 -11.14 2.91
N GLN A 35 2.42 -10.10 2.07
CA GLN A 35 2.66 -10.24 0.63
C GLN A 35 4.09 -10.71 0.35
N ASP A 36 5.11 -10.09 0.97
CA ASP A 36 6.52 -10.50 0.83
C ASP A 36 6.72 -11.99 1.10
N MET A 37 6.05 -12.52 2.14
CA MET A 37 6.10 -13.95 2.48
C MET A 37 5.33 -14.84 1.49
N ALA A 38 4.19 -14.38 1.00
CA ALA A 38 3.35 -15.15 0.08
C ALA A 38 4.05 -15.34 -1.27
N VAL A 39 4.69 -14.28 -1.77
CA VAL A 39 5.37 -14.27 -3.07
C VAL A 39 6.75 -14.93 -3.02
N SER A 40 7.33 -15.14 -1.83
CA SER A 40 8.61 -15.86 -1.68
C SER A 40 8.47 -17.38 -1.67
N THR A 41 7.25 -17.92 -1.80
CA THR A 41 7.02 -19.37 -1.86
C THR A 41 7.55 -19.96 -3.18
N GLU A 42 7.94 -21.22 -3.18
CA GLU A 42 8.50 -21.88 -4.36
C GLU A 42 7.52 -21.96 -5.54
N GLU A 43 6.23 -22.08 -5.25
CA GLU A 43 5.18 -22.09 -6.26
C GLU A 43 4.97 -20.68 -6.85
N ALA A 44 4.87 -19.66 -5.99
CA ALA A 44 4.69 -18.28 -6.45
C ALA A 44 5.93 -17.71 -7.16
N SER A 45 7.13 -18.22 -6.84
CA SER A 45 8.39 -17.81 -7.49
C SER A 45 8.47 -18.22 -8.96
N LYS A 46 7.67 -19.21 -9.37
CA LYS A 46 7.61 -19.70 -10.76
C LYS A 46 6.66 -18.87 -11.63
N ASP A 47 5.84 -18.00 -11.05
CA ASP A 47 4.98 -17.12 -11.83
C ASP A 47 5.81 -15.98 -12.46
N PRO A 48 5.83 -15.84 -13.80
CA PRO A 48 6.60 -14.79 -14.48
C PRO A 48 6.14 -13.37 -14.14
N ARG A 49 4.98 -13.20 -13.50
CA ARG A 49 4.45 -11.92 -13.02
C ARG A 49 4.98 -11.54 -11.64
N ASN A 50 5.60 -12.46 -10.92
CA ASN A 50 6.15 -12.20 -9.61
C ASN A 50 7.45 -11.38 -9.76
N PRO A 51 7.49 -10.11 -9.33
CA PRO A 51 8.70 -9.29 -9.44
C PRO A 51 9.86 -9.80 -8.57
N TYR A 52 9.59 -10.71 -7.64
CA TYR A 52 10.58 -11.37 -6.78
C TYR A 52 10.94 -12.78 -7.25
N GLY A 53 10.42 -13.23 -8.41
CA GLY A 53 10.78 -14.51 -8.99
C GLY A 53 12.28 -14.56 -9.30
N LYS A 54 12.98 -15.54 -8.74
CA LYS A 54 14.39 -15.77 -9.10
C LYS A 54 14.47 -16.26 -10.54
N PRO A 55 15.39 -15.75 -11.39
CA PRO A 55 15.67 -16.38 -12.67
C PRO A 55 16.11 -17.82 -12.42
N GLU A 56 15.60 -18.76 -13.23
CA GLU A 56 15.91 -20.19 -13.13
C GLU A 56 17.44 -20.38 -13.19
N GLY A 57 18.08 -20.68 -12.05
CA GLY A 57 19.53 -20.94 -11.96
C GLY A 57 20.40 -20.06 -11.06
N ALA A 58 19.84 -19.32 -10.08
CA ALA A 58 20.62 -18.56 -9.07
C ALA A 58 20.28 -18.93 -7.62
#